data_AF-A0A3B8KUF9-F1
#
_entry.id   AF-A0A3B8KUF9-F1
#
_cell.length_a   1.000
_cell.length_b   1.000
_cell.length_c   1.000
_cell.angle_alpha   90.00
_cell.angle_beta   90.00
_cell.angle_gamma   90.00
#
_symmetry.space_group_name_H-M   'P 1'
#
loop_
_entity.id
_entity.type
_entity.pdbx_description
1 polymer ?
#
loop_
_entity_poly.entity_id
_entity_poly.type
_entity_poly.pdbx_seq_one_letter_code
_entity_poly.pdbx_strand_id
1 'polypeptide(L)'
;MKFMMNILISIIAVLIPALLAIGIAASQSLAYVLIVIAPYVVFVIFLSGFAYRIIKWGSAPVPFRIPTTCGQEKSLPWIKNNPVENPSGLFGVLGRMAQEIFLFRSLFRNTHVEIIDGRPVYGSAKWLWFFGLMFHWSLLIIVLRHLRFFVEPISPLIGALSAVDGFFEIGIPALYFSDVALLAGLTFLFL
;
A
#
# COMPACT_ATOMS: atom_id res chain seq x y z
N MET A 1 -32.73 0.21 -0.48
CA MET A 1 -31.81 0.00 -1.63
C MET A 1 -30.39 -0.36 -1.22
N LYS A 2 -29.66 0.47 -0.45
CA LYS A 2 -28.28 0.17 0.01
C LYS A 2 -28.15 -1.17 0.76
N PHE A 3 -29.09 -1.50 1.66
CA PHE A 3 -29.05 -2.77 2.41
C PHE A 3 -29.18 -4.01 1.51
N MET A 4 -30.14 -4.00 0.57
CA MET A 4 -30.33 -5.08 -0.41
C MET A 4 -29.11 -5.25 -1.32
N MET A 5 -28.49 -4.14 -1.73
CA MET A 5 -27.27 -4.11 -2.53
C MET A 5 -26.09 -4.73 -1.77
N ASN A 6 -25.92 -4.39 -0.49
CA ASN A 6 -24.84 -4.95 0.33
C ASN A 6 -25.00 -6.45 0.55
N ILE A 7 -26.22 -6.94 0.78
CA ILE A 7 -26.51 -8.39 0.86
C ILE A 7 -26.15 -9.08 -0.45
N LEU A 8 -26.55 -8.51 -1.59
CA LEU A 8 -26.22 -9.06 -2.90
C LEU A 8 -24.71 -9.12 -3.13
N ILE A 9 -23.98 -8.07 -2.78
CA ILE A 9 -22.52 -8.01 -2.88
C ILE A 9 -21.87 -9.08 -1.98
N SER A 10 -22.34 -9.24 -0.74
CA SER A 10 -21.83 -10.26 0.18
C SER A 10 -22.09 -11.69 -0.33
N ILE A 11 -23.28 -11.96 -0.88
CA ILE A 11 -23.61 -13.27 -1.46
C ILE A 11 -22.72 -13.56 -2.66
N ILE A 12 -22.53 -12.60 -3.56
CA ILE A 12 -21.64 -12.74 -4.72
C ILE A 12 -20.20 -13.00 -4.26
N ALA A 13 -19.71 -12.25 -3.27
CA ALA A 13 -18.36 -12.41 -2.73
C ALA A 13 -18.09 -13.80 -2.16
N VAL A 14 -19.09 -14.44 -1.54
CA VAL A 14 -18.98 -15.82 -1.02
C VAL A 14 -19.17 -16.87 -2.12
N LEU A 15 -20.04 -16.63 -3.09
CA LEU A 15 -20.31 -17.59 -4.18
C LEU A 15 -19.11 -17.77 -5.11
N ILE A 16 -18.33 -16.73 -5.37
CA ILE A 16 -17.15 -16.81 -6.25
C ILE A 16 -16.14 -17.89 -5.80
N PRO A 17 -15.60 -17.87 -4.56
CA PRO A 17 -14.67 -18.91 -4.11
C PRO A 17 -15.32 -20.29 -3.99
N ALA A 18 -16.61 -20.36 -3.62
CA ALA A 18 -17.34 -21.62 -3.57
C ALA A 18 -17.48 -22.27 -4.96
N LEU A 19 -17.82 -21.49 -5.99
CA LEU A 19 -17.92 -21.96 -7.37
C LEU A 19 -16.57 -22.39 -7.93
N LEU A 20 -15.49 -21.67 -7.60
CA LEU A 20 -14.14 -22.07 -7.96
C LEU A 20 -13.75 -23.41 -7.32
N ALA A 21 -14.04 -23.59 -6.03
CA ALA A 21 -13.78 -24.84 -5.32
C ALA A 21 -14.57 -26.02 -5.91
N ILE A 22 -15.85 -25.82 -6.21
CA ILE A 22 -16.70 -26.82 -6.87
C ILE A 22 -16.15 -27.16 -8.26
N GLY A 23 -15.75 -26.16 -9.05
CA GLY A 23 -15.16 -26.36 -10.36
C GLY A 23 -13.88 -27.19 -10.32
N ILE A 24 -13.02 -26.95 -9.33
CA ILE A 24 -11.82 -27.76 -9.10
C ILE A 24 -12.20 -29.20 -8.74
N ALA A 25 -13.17 -29.41 -7.85
CA ALA A 25 -13.56 -30.75 -7.41
C ALA A 25 -14.33 -31.55 -8.48
N ALA A 26 -15.05 -30.88 -9.38
CA ALA A 26 -15.95 -31.52 -10.34
C ALA A 26 -15.23 -32.20 -11.52
N SER A 27 -14.04 -31.73 -11.90
CA SER A 27 -13.30 -32.29 -13.04
C SER A 27 -11.80 -32.04 -12.93
N GLN A 28 -11.01 -33.08 -13.19
CA GLN A 28 -9.56 -32.99 -13.27
C GLN A 28 -9.08 -32.02 -14.35
N SER A 29 -9.79 -31.94 -15.49
CA SER A 29 -9.44 -31.00 -16.56
C SER A 29 -9.75 -29.55 -16.14
N LEU A 30 -10.85 -29.33 -15.43
CA LEU A 30 -11.22 -28.01 -14.94
C LEU A 30 -10.28 -27.56 -13.80
N ALA A 31 -9.87 -28.48 -12.91
CA ALA A 31 -8.85 -28.25 -11.91
C ALA A 31 -7.52 -27.81 -12.55
N TYR A 32 -7.08 -28.50 -13.61
CA TYR A 32 -5.86 -28.13 -14.34
C TYR A 32 -5.96 -26.72 -14.94
N VAL A 33 -7.09 -26.38 -15.56
CA VAL A 33 -7.32 -25.03 -16.09
C VAL A 33 -7.27 -23.97 -14.99
N LEU A 34 -7.93 -24.20 -13.85
CA LEU A 34 -8.06 -23.21 -12.78
C LEU A 34 -6.80 -23.05 -11.92
N ILE A 35 -6.07 -24.14 -11.65
CA ILE A 35 -4.92 -24.12 -10.73
C ILE A 35 -3.60 -23.91 -11.48
N VAL A 36 -3.52 -24.32 -12.75
CA VAL A 36 -2.29 -24.21 -13.54
C VAL A 36 -2.41 -23.11 -14.57
N ILE A 37 -3.34 -23.24 -15.52
CA ILE A 37 -3.41 -22.32 -16.68
C ILE A 37 -3.79 -20.91 -16.25
N ALA A 38 -4.86 -20.76 -15.46
CA ALA A 38 -5.40 -19.45 -15.09
C ALA A 38 -4.37 -18.57 -14.36
N PRO A 39 -3.60 -19.04 -13.35
CA PRO A 39 -2.55 -18.23 -12.73
C PRO A 39 -1.47 -17.77 -13.71
N TYR A 40 -1.02 -18.62 -14.63
CA TYR A 40 -0.04 -18.21 -15.65
C TYR A 40 -0.61 -17.16 -16.60
N VAL A 41 -1.86 -17.33 -17.05
CA VAL A 41 -2.53 -16.35 -17.91
C VAL A 41 -2.68 -15.01 -17.19
N VAL A 42 -3.16 -15.00 -15.94
CA VAL A 42 -3.30 -13.79 -15.12
C VAL A 42 -1.93 -13.13 -14.93
N PHE A 43 -0.88 -13.90 -14.65
CA PHE A 43 0.48 -13.39 -14.50
C PHE A 43 1.01 -12.76 -15.78
N VAL A 44 0.82 -13.39 -16.94
CA VAL A 44 1.22 -12.84 -18.25
C VAL A 44 0.46 -11.56 -18.57
N ILE A 45 -0.85 -11.52 -18.33
CA ILE A 45 -1.66 -10.31 -18.54
C ILE A 45 -1.18 -9.19 -17.61
N PHE A 46 -0.97 -9.49 -16.33
CA PHE A 46 -0.47 -8.51 -15.37
C PHE A 46 0.90 -7.96 -15.78
N LEU A 47 1.86 -8.84 -16.10
CA LEU A 47 3.24 -8.43 -16.42
C LEU A 47 3.31 -7.65 -17.74
N SER A 48 2.61 -8.10 -18.78
CA SER A 48 2.54 -7.40 -20.07
C SER A 48 1.83 -6.05 -19.95
N GLY A 49 0.72 -5.99 -19.22
CA GLY A 49 0.00 -4.76 -18.93
C GLY A 49 0.83 -3.77 -18.11
N PHE A 50 1.55 -4.27 -17.10
CA PHE A 50 2.47 -3.47 -16.29
C PHE A 50 3.62 -2.90 -17.12
N ALA A 51 4.28 -3.73 -17.93
CA ALA A 51 5.34 -3.29 -18.84
C ALA A 51 4.83 -2.26 -19.86
N TYR A 52 3.67 -2.51 -20.47
CA TYR A 52 3.02 -1.58 -21.40
C TYR A 52 2.76 -0.22 -20.74
N ARG A 53 2.26 -0.21 -19.49
CA ARG A 53 2.01 1.03 -18.73
C ARG A 53 3.30 1.78 -18.42
N ILE A 54 4.38 1.09 -18.05
CA ILE A 54 5.70 1.70 -17.82
C ILE A 54 6.22 2.35 -19.11
N ILE A 55 6.20 1.62 -20.23
CA ILE A 55 6.68 2.14 -21.52
C ILE A 55 5.86 3.36 -21.93
N LYS A 56 4.52 3.25 -21.86
CA LYS A 56 3.63 4.37 -22.19
C LYS A 56 3.88 5.61 -21.34
N TRP A 57 4.12 5.43 -20.04
CA TRP A 57 4.44 6.54 -19.13
C TRP A 57 5.83 7.13 -19.44
N GLY A 58 6.84 6.29 -19.68
CA GLY A 58 8.19 6.72 -20.03
C GLY A 58 8.28 7.44 -21.38
N SER A 59 7.37 7.15 -22.31
CA SER A 59 7.26 7.85 -23.60
C SER A 59 6.45 9.15 -23.53
N ALA A 60 5.79 9.46 -22.40
CA ALA A 60 5.06 10.70 -22.27
C ALA A 60 6.04 11.88 -22.17
N PRO A 61 5.90 12.94 -22.99
CA PRO A 61 6.75 14.12 -22.89
C PRO A 61 6.56 14.74 -21.51
N VAL A 62 7.66 14.86 -20.75
CA VAL A 62 7.64 15.46 -19.43
C VAL A 62 7.65 16.98 -19.63
N PRO A 63 6.61 17.73 -19.17
CA PRO A 63 6.66 19.18 -19.19
C PRO A 63 7.83 19.69 -18.34
N PHE A 64 8.20 20.95 -18.53
CA PHE A 64 9.33 21.59 -17.85
C PHE A 64 9.38 21.21 -16.36
N ARG A 65 10.51 20.65 -15.90
CA ARG A 65 10.66 20.19 -14.52
C ARG A 65 10.74 21.39 -13.59
N ILE A 66 9.61 21.76 -13.00
CA ILE A 66 9.54 22.74 -11.91
C ILE A 66 9.41 21.95 -10.60
N PRO A 67 10.52 21.64 -9.90
CA PRO A 67 10.44 20.91 -8.65
C PRO A 67 9.77 21.78 -7.58
N THR A 68 8.66 21.32 -7.04
CA THR A 68 8.03 21.93 -5.87
C THR A 68 8.83 21.55 -4.63
N THR A 69 9.63 22.48 -4.10
CA THR A 69 10.34 22.33 -2.83
C THR A 69 9.64 23.13 -1.74
N CYS A 70 9.67 22.62 -0.50
CA CYS A 70 8.96 23.23 0.64
C CYS A 70 9.91 23.86 1.66
N GLY A 71 11.21 23.91 1.36
CA GLY A 71 12.24 24.34 2.30
C GLY A 71 13.30 25.22 1.69
N GLN A 72 14.11 25.81 2.56
CA GLN A 72 15.15 26.76 2.19
C GLN A 72 16.21 26.11 1.27
N GLU A 73 16.41 26.72 0.11
CA GLU A 73 17.45 26.34 -0.85
C GLU A 73 18.87 26.70 -0.37
N LYS A 74 19.87 26.08 -0.99
CA LYS A 74 21.30 26.27 -0.67
C LYS A 74 21.90 27.58 -1.23
N SER A 75 21.17 28.36 -2.02
CA SER A 75 21.72 29.50 -2.77
C SER A 75 22.38 30.57 -1.88
N LEU A 76 21.91 30.77 -0.65
CA LEU A 76 22.37 31.81 0.26
C LEU A 76 23.20 31.19 1.41
N PRO A 77 24.53 31.43 1.49
CA PRO A 77 25.40 30.77 2.47
C PRO A 77 25.16 31.20 3.93
N TRP A 78 24.46 32.32 4.16
CA TRP A 78 24.14 32.82 5.50
C TRP A 78 22.77 32.35 6.02
N ILE A 79 21.94 31.69 5.19
CA ILE A 79 20.65 31.14 5.63
C ILE A 79 20.78 29.61 5.71
N LYS A 80 20.41 29.03 6.86
CA LYS A 80 20.43 27.58 7.05
C LYS A 80 19.53 26.90 6.02
N ASN A 81 20.15 26.09 5.16
CA ASN A 81 19.43 25.32 4.15
C ASN A 81 18.67 24.13 4.78
N ASN A 82 17.64 23.64 4.07
CA ASN A 82 16.91 22.44 4.45
C ASN A 82 17.11 21.34 3.39
N PRO A 83 18.15 20.49 3.50
CA PRO A 83 18.52 19.54 2.46
C PRO A 83 17.52 18.40 2.27
N VAL A 84 16.57 18.22 3.18
CA VAL A 84 15.54 17.18 3.07
C VAL A 84 14.29 17.69 2.36
N GLU A 85 13.96 18.98 2.53
CA GLU A 85 12.84 19.63 1.84
C GLU A 85 13.22 20.26 0.51
N ASN A 86 14.48 20.66 0.39
CA ASN A 86 15.06 21.26 -0.80
C ASN A 86 16.44 20.63 -1.03
N PRO A 87 16.47 19.41 -1.59
CA PRO A 87 17.69 18.64 -1.73
C PRO A 87 18.61 19.26 -2.78
N SER A 88 19.82 19.63 -2.35
CA SER A 88 20.88 20.15 -3.23
C SER A 88 21.91 19.08 -3.64
N GLY A 89 21.63 17.81 -3.36
CA GLY A 89 22.55 16.69 -3.60
C GLY A 89 21.93 15.33 -3.31
N LEU A 90 22.65 14.26 -3.66
CA LEU A 90 22.14 12.89 -3.63
C LEU A 90 21.60 12.47 -2.26
N PHE A 91 22.33 12.73 -1.17
CA PHE A 91 21.92 12.35 0.18
C PHE A 91 20.62 13.05 0.63
N GLY A 92 20.43 14.31 0.22
CA GLY A 92 19.19 15.04 0.48
C GLY A 92 18.00 14.41 -0.26
N VAL A 93 18.21 14.01 -1.52
CA VAL A 93 17.19 13.32 -2.33
C VAL A 93 16.84 11.97 -1.69
N LEU A 94 17.84 11.17 -1.31
CA LEU A 94 17.63 9.89 -0.65
C LEU A 94 16.86 10.06 0.68
N GLY A 95 17.24 11.05 1.50
CA GLY A 95 16.54 11.36 2.74
C GLY A 95 15.10 11.77 2.51
N ARG A 96 14.84 12.65 1.52
CA ARG A 96 13.48 13.06 1.14
C ARG A 96 12.65 11.86 0.69
N MET A 97 13.18 11.06 -0.23
CA MET A 97 12.48 9.90 -0.77
C MET A 97 12.19 8.85 0.30
N ALA A 98 13.15 8.56 1.19
CA ALA A 98 12.93 7.63 2.30
C ALA A 98 11.81 8.12 3.23
N GLN A 99 11.76 9.40 3.57
CA GLN A 99 10.71 9.95 4.42
C GLN A 99 9.34 9.99 3.73
N GLU A 100 9.29 10.25 2.42
CA GLU A 100 8.01 10.18 1.71
C GLU A 100 7.53 8.73 1.56
N ILE A 101 8.41 7.76 1.30
CA ILE A 101 8.03 6.35 1.13
C ILE A 101 7.63 5.72 2.47
N PHE A 102 8.45 5.89 3.51
CA PHE A 102 8.27 5.17 4.77
C PHE A 102 7.44 5.91 5.79
N LEU A 103 7.31 7.24 5.68
CA LEU A 103 6.67 8.07 6.70
C LEU A 103 5.60 9.01 6.14
N PHE A 104 5.33 9.03 4.82
CA PHE A 104 4.38 9.96 4.19
C PHE A 104 4.50 11.40 4.71
N ARG A 105 5.73 11.90 4.80
CA ARG A 105 6.03 13.14 5.50
C ARG A 105 5.30 14.35 4.93
N SER A 106 5.09 14.42 3.62
CA SER A 106 4.27 15.45 2.99
C SER A 106 2.81 15.41 3.47
N LEU A 107 2.22 14.22 3.60
CA LEU A 107 0.86 14.02 4.09
C LEU A 107 0.70 14.46 5.55
N PHE A 108 1.74 14.35 6.38
CA PHE A 108 1.70 14.84 7.76
C PHE A 108 1.47 16.36 7.84
N ARG A 109 1.89 17.12 6.83
CA ARG A 109 1.69 18.57 6.74
C ARG A 109 0.38 18.96 6.09
N ASN A 110 -0.42 17.98 5.67
CA ASN A 110 -1.68 18.25 5.03
C ASN A 110 -2.61 18.99 6.01
N THR A 111 -3.03 20.18 5.59
CA THR A 111 -3.88 21.06 6.37
C THR A 111 -5.24 21.11 5.71
N HIS A 112 -6.27 20.74 6.45
CA HIS A 112 -7.66 20.83 6.03
C HIS A 112 -8.15 22.25 6.29
N VAL A 113 -8.70 22.92 5.27
CA VAL A 113 -9.22 24.28 5.40
C VAL A 113 -10.74 24.22 5.39
N GLU A 114 -11.36 24.70 6.45
CA GLU A 114 -12.81 24.84 6.58
C GLU A 114 -13.16 26.32 6.74
N ILE A 115 -14.28 26.76 6.19
CA ILE A 115 -14.77 28.13 6.42
C ILE A 115 -15.87 28.04 7.47
N ILE A 116 -15.58 28.53 8.68
CA ILE A 116 -16.53 28.59 9.79
C ILE A 116 -16.80 30.07 10.06
N ASP A 117 -18.07 30.49 10.03
CA ASP A 117 -18.50 31.88 10.25
C ASP A 117 -17.74 32.92 9.39
N GLY A 118 -17.49 32.56 8.13
CA GLY A 118 -16.78 33.43 7.17
C GLY A 118 -15.27 33.54 7.39
N ARG A 119 -14.68 32.73 8.29
CA ARG A 119 -13.24 32.70 8.57
C ARG A 119 -12.63 31.35 8.21
N PRO A 120 -11.44 31.31 7.57
CA PRO A 120 -10.74 30.07 7.32
C PRO A 120 -10.18 29.51 8.64
N VAL A 121 -10.58 28.29 8.98
CA VAL A 121 -10.08 27.47 10.08
C VAL A 121 -9.22 26.35 9.49
N TYR A 122 -8.03 26.17 10.07
CA TYR A 122 -7.03 25.21 9.59
C TYR A 122 -6.95 24.02 10.54
N GLY A 123 -7.56 22.89 10.16
CA GLY A 123 -7.47 21.62 10.85
C GLY A 123 -6.28 20.78 10.37
N SER A 124 -5.69 19.95 11.23
CA SER A 124 -4.61 19.05 10.81
C SER A 124 -5.16 17.70 10.32
N ALA A 125 -4.77 17.23 9.14
CA ALA A 125 -5.18 15.94 8.60
C ALA A 125 -4.33 14.76 9.15
N LYS A 126 -3.90 14.83 10.41
CA LYS A 126 -2.97 13.85 11.03
C LYS A 126 -3.54 12.44 11.11
N TRP A 127 -4.86 12.30 11.20
CA TRP A 127 -5.51 10.99 11.19
C TRP A 127 -5.37 10.29 9.84
N LEU A 128 -5.51 11.04 8.74
CA LEU A 128 -5.28 10.51 7.39
C LEU A 128 -3.83 10.04 7.24
N TRP A 129 -2.88 10.80 7.78
CA TRP A 129 -1.48 10.40 7.83
C TRP A 129 -1.28 9.10 8.64
N PHE A 130 -1.81 9.03 9.86
CA PHE A 130 -1.61 7.90 10.77
C PHE A 130 -2.21 6.60 10.21
N PHE A 131 -3.48 6.62 9.80
CA PHE A 131 -4.15 5.43 9.27
C PHE A 131 -3.65 5.07 7.86
N GLY A 132 -3.25 6.06 7.05
CA GLY A 132 -2.54 5.82 5.81
C GLY A 132 -1.23 5.06 6.04
N LEU A 133 -0.43 5.52 7.00
CA LEU A 133 0.82 4.88 7.39
C LEU A 133 0.61 3.47 7.94
N MET A 134 -0.35 3.30 8.85
CA MET A 134 -0.74 2.02 9.44
C MET A 134 -1.13 1.01 8.35
N PHE A 135 -1.97 1.40 7.40
CA PHE A 135 -2.40 0.56 6.29
C PHE A 135 -1.22 0.09 5.43
N HIS A 136 -0.34 1.01 5.01
CA HIS A 136 0.77 0.67 4.12
C HIS A 136 1.86 -0.15 4.81
N TRP A 137 2.20 0.14 6.07
CA TRP A 137 3.16 -0.67 6.83
C TRP A 137 2.62 -2.07 7.10
N SER A 138 1.32 -2.19 7.37
CA SER A 138 0.68 -3.50 7.52
C SER A 138 0.77 -4.31 6.23
N LEU A 139 0.44 -3.71 5.07
CA LEU A 139 0.60 -4.37 3.78
C LEU A 139 2.05 -4.78 3.51
N LEU A 140 3.03 -3.93 3.82
CA LEU A 140 4.44 -4.25 3.64
C LEU A 140 4.84 -5.47 4.48
N ILE A 141 4.50 -5.49 5.76
CA ILE A 141 4.82 -6.61 6.67
C ILE A 141 4.15 -7.89 6.18
N ILE A 142 2.87 -7.82 5.79
CA ILE A 142 2.13 -8.96 5.25
C ILE A 142 2.83 -9.50 4.00
N VAL A 143 3.18 -8.64 3.03
CA VAL A 143 3.88 -9.06 1.81
C VAL A 143 5.22 -9.71 2.14
N LEU A 144 6.03 -9.11 3.02
CA LEU A 144 7.32 -9.65 3.42
C LEU A 144 7.19 -11.02 4.09
N ARG A 145 6.16 -11.22 4.93
CA ARG A 145 5.87 -12.54 5.51
C ARG A 145 5.44 -13.54 4.45
N HIS A 146 4.64 -13.14 3.48
CA HIS A 146 4.18 -14.02 2.40
C HIS A 146 5.32 -14.53 1.51
N LEU A 147 6.47 -13.84 1.49
CA LEU A 147 7.68 -14.35 0.82
C LEU A 147 8.13 -15.72 1.36
N ARG A 148 7.72 -16.11 2.57
CA ARG A 148 7.98 -17.47 3.11
C ARG A 148 7.45 -18.60 2.23
N PHE A 149 6.44 -18.32 1.41
CA PHE A 149 5.85 -19.31 0.50
C PHE A 149 6.61 -19.43 -0.84
N PHE A 150 7.55 -18.53 -1.10
CA PHE A 150 8.28 -18.44 -2.37
C PHE A 150 9.78 -18.74 -2.22
N VAL A 151 10.29 -18.91 -0.99
CA VAL A 151 11.72 -19.07 -0.72
C VAL A 151 11.94 -20.30 0.17
N GLU A 152 12.73 -21.25 -0.33
CA GLU A 152 13.18 -22.43 0.40
C GLU A 152 14.72 -22.50 0.39
N PRO A 153 15.39 -22.49 1.55
CA PRO A 153 14.84 -22.44 2.92
C PRO A 153 14.31 -21.05 3.30
N ILE A 154 13.38 -20.99 4.25
CA ILE A 154 12.82 -19.73 4.76
C ILE A 154 13.95 -18.90 5.39
N SER A 155 14.10 -17.65 4.95
CA SER A 155 15.08 -16.73 5.53
C SER A 155 14.81 -16.46 7.01
N PRO A 156 15.83 -16.47 7.90
CA PRO A 156 15.67 -16.16 9.32
C PRO A 156 15.01 -14.80 9.58
N LEU A 157 15.22 -13.82 8.71
CA LEU A 157 14.58 -12.50 8.81
C LEU A 157 13.06 -12.57 8.65
N ILE A 158 12.58 -13.40 7.72
CA ILE A 158 11.14 -13.61 7.48
C ILE A 158 10.53 -14.38 8.66
N GLY A 159 11.27 -15.36 9.19
CA GLY A 159 10.88 -16.09 10.40
C GLY A 159 10.75 -15.18 11.62
N ALA A 160 11.75 -14.34 11.87
CA ALA A 160 11.74 -13.36 12.95
C ALA A 160 10.61 -12.34 12.81
N LEU A 161 10.39 -11.81 11.61
CA LEU A 161 9.27 -10.89 11.33
C LEU A 161 7.92 -11.54 11.64
N SER A 162 7.75 -12.80 11.24
CA SER A 162 6.51 -13.56 11.50
C SER A 162 6.30 -13.81 13.00
N ALA A 163 7.37 -14.10 13.74
CA ALA A 163 7.30 -14.32 15.19
C ALA A 163 6.95 -13.04 15.96
N VAL A 164 7.56 -11.91 15.58
CA VAL A 164 7.24 -10.60 16.20
C VAL A 164 5.80 -10.19 15.92
N ASP A 165 5.35 -10.33 14.68
CA ASP A 165 4.01 -9.91 14.29
C ASP A 165 2.91 -10.84 14.85
N GLY A 166 3.27 -12.10 15.15
CA GLY A 166 2.38 -13.12 15.73
C GLY A 166 2.61 -13.36 17.23
N PHE A 167 3.34 -12.47 17.91
CA PHE A 167 3.88 -12.69 19.25
C PHE A 167 2.85 -13.10 20.31
N PHE A 168 1.62 -12.61 20.19
CA PHE A 168 0.57 -12.92 21.17
C PHE A 168 -0.08 -14.30 20.99
N GLU A 169 0.23 -15.01 19.89
CA GLU A 169 -0.27 -16.37 19.60
C GLU A 169 -1.79 -16.51 19.81
N ILE A 170 -2.56 -15.46 19.48
CA ILE A 170 -4.01 -15.44 19.67
C ILE A 170 -4.65 -16.28 18.57
N GLY A 171 -5.23 -17.42 18.94
CA GLY A 171 -5.96 -18.30 18.02
C GLY A 171 -5.07 -19.24 17.21
N ILE A 172 -5.72 -20.10 16.41
CA ILE A 172 -5.04 -21.08 15.53
C ILE A 172 -5.71 -21.01 14.15
N PRO A 173 -5.00 -20.57 13.08
CA PRO A 173 -3.66 -19.98 13.09
C PRO A 173 -3.58 -18.65 13.87
N ALA A 174 -2.37 -18.29 14.31
CA ALA A 174 -2.14 -17.07 15.10
C ALA A 174 -2.60 -15.82 14.36
N LEU A 175 -3.37 -14.98 15.06
CA LEU A 175 -3.81 -13.68 14.58
C LEU A 175 -2.65 -12.68 14.65
N TYR A 176 -2.26 -12.15 13.49
CA TYR A 176 -1.13 -11.23 13.36
C TYR A 176 -1.55 -9.77 13.63
N PHE A 177 -0.65 -8.99 14.25
CA PHE A 177 -0.91 -7.57 14.52
C PHE A 177 -1.09 -6.77 13.22
N SER A 178 -0.28 -7.04 12.20
CA SER A 178 -0.43 -6.42 10.88
C SER A 178 -1.80 -6.66 10.25
N ASP A 179 -2.43 -7.82 10.45
CA ASP A 179 -3.75 -8.10 9.88
C ASP A 179 -4.83 -7.24 10.55
N VAL A 180 -4.77 -7.10 11.88
CA VAL A 180 -5.68 -6.21 12.65
C VAL A 180 -5.45 -4.76 12.29
N ALA A 181 -4.20 -4.32 12.25
CA ALA A 181 -3.83 -2.95 11.90
C ALA A 181 -4.22 -2.61 10.45
N LEU A 182 -4.11 -3.56 9.53
CA LEU A 182 -4.59 -3.41 8.15
C LEU A 182 -6.10 -3.17 8.13
N LEU A 183 -6.88 -3.98 8.83
CA LEU A 183 -8.33 -3.85 8.90
C LEU A 183 -8.75 -2.54 9.56
N ALA A 184 -8.10 -2.14 10.66
CA ALA A 184 -8.37 -0.88 11.34
C ALA A 184 -8.07 0.32 10.42
N GLY A 185 -6.90 0.31 9.76
CA GLY A 185 -6.51 1.33 8.78
C GLY A 185 -7.47 1.41 7.60
N LEU A 186 -7.82 0.27 7.00
CA LEU A 186 -8.78 0.21 5.90
C LEU A 186 -10.15 0.74 6.32
N THR A 187 -10.63 0.35 7.51
CA THR A 187 -11.95 0.77 8.01
C THR A 187 -11.99 2.29 8.18
N PHE A 188 -10.98 2.89 8.79
CA PHE A 188 -10.92 4.34 8.95
C PHE A 188 -10.79 5.09 7.61
N LEU A 189 -9.99 4.56 6.67
CA LEU A 189 -9.78 5.22 5.37
C LEU A 189 -10.98 5.06 4.42
N PHE A 190 -11.83 4.05 4.64
CA PHE A 190 -12.97 3.75 3.78
C PHE A 190 -14.28 4.40 4.25
N LEU A 191 -14.50 4.52 5.56
CA LEU A 191 -15.70 5.11 6.17
C LEU A 191 -15.61 6.64 6.29
#